data_AF-A0A519MH76-F1
#
_entry.id   AF-A0A519MH76-F1
#
_cell.length_a   1.000
_cell.length_b   1.000
_cell.length_c   1.000
_cell.angle_alpha   90.00
_cell.angle_beta   90.00
_cell.angle_gamma   90.00
#
_symmetry.space_group_name_H-M   'P 1'
#
loop_
_entity.id
_entity.type
_entity.pdbx_description
1 polymer ?
#
loop_
_entity_poly.entity_id
_entity_poly.type
_entity_poly.pdbx_seq_one_letter_code
_entity_poly.pdbx_strand_id
1 'polypeptide(L)'
;MSKAKMFLIVVATTGGLALAGLLGGAVVIYGGLYDVAATRQHWQITHSALEVAMRQSVRLRARHIDVPPLADERMALRGAACFRDKCVQCHGAPGVAQSDIGLGLQPQPGPLVDAKLHWQPRELYWVVRHGLKMTGMPAWEYRLADGTGPAAYVGPPLDGFGKREIIAGVLPNSPDNLERWLVHTQSIKPGTAMPELGVAPRDARDMAAFLVTLR
;
A
#
# COMPACT_ATOMS: atom_id res chain seq x y z
N MET A 1 33.39 13.67 -43.01
CA MET A 1 31.92 13.72 -42.87
C MET A 1 31.51 15.13 -42.45
N SER A 2 30.51 15.77 -43.08
CA SER A 2 30.16 17.16 -42.73
C SER A 2 29.43 17.23 -41.39
N LYS A 3 29.55 18.35 -40.67
CA LYS A 3 28.82 18.59 -39.41
C LYS A 3 27.30 18.40 -39.59
N ALA A 4 26.76 18.78 -40.75
CA ALA A 4 25.34 18.58 -41.09
C ALA A 4 24.96 17.09 -41.25
N LYS A 5 25.78 16.28 -41.93
CA LYS A 5 25.54 14.83 -42.05
C LYS A 5 25.64 14.14 -40.69
N MET A 6 26.61 14.53 -39.87
CA MET A 6 26.77 13.99 -38.52
C MET A 6 25.59 14.35 -37.62
N PHE A 7 25.10 15.59 -37.67
CA PHE A 7 23.92 16.03 -36.93
C PHE A 7 22.65 15.25 -37.34
N LEU A 8 22.43 15.09 -38.65
CA LEU A 8 21.28 14.32 -39.16
C LEU A 8 21.32 12.85 -38.72
N ILE A 9 22.50 12.23 -38.73
CA ILE A 9 22.67 10.85 -38.26
C ILE A 9 22.34 10.76 -36.76
N VAL A 10 22.88 11.66 -35.92
CA VAL A 10 22.57 11.64 -34.48
C VAL A 10 21.06 11.81 -34.23
N VAL A 11 20.41 12.78 -34.86
CA VAL A 11 18.96 13.01 -34.70
C VAL A 11 18.15 11.79 -35.15
N ALA A 12 18.47 11.22 -36.32
CA ALA A 12 17.76 10.06 -36.84
C ALA A 12 17.96 8.82 -35.95
N THR A 13 19.19 8.60 -35.45
CA THR A 13 19.48 7.47 -34.56
C THR A 13 18.81 7.64 -33.20
N THR A 14 18.87 8.83 -32.58
CA THR A 14 18.18 9.09 -31.31
C THR A 14 16.67 8.98 -31.45
N GLY A 15 16.10 9.53 -32.53
CA GLY A 15 14.67 9.42 -32.82
C GLY A 15 14.23 7.97 -33.05
N GLY A 16 15.01 7.20 -33.80
CA GLY A 16 14.76 5.77 -34.04
C GLY A 16 14.79 4.95 -32.75
N LEU A 17 15.80 5.17 -31.89
CA LEU A 17 15.90 4.50 -30.59
C LEU A 17 14.74 4.86 -29.65
N ALA A 18 14.32 6.13 -29.62
CA ALA A 18 13.19 6.56 -28.82
C ALA A 18 11.88 5.90 -29.27
N LEU A 19 11.64 5.85 -30.59
CA LEU A 19 10.47 5.18 -31.14
C LEU A 19 10.49 3.67 -30.87
N ALA A 20 11.64 3.01 -31.04
CA ALA A 20 11.80 1.59 -30.72
C ALA A 20 11.53 1.30 -29.24
N GLY A 21 11.99 2.17 -28.33
CA GLY A 21 11.72 2.06 -26.90
C GLY A 21 10.23 2.22 -26.57
N LEU A 22 9.55 3.19 -27.18
CA LEU A 22 8.10 3.39 -27.00
C LEU A 22 7.30 2.18 -27.50
N LEU A 23 7.62 1.68 -28.70
CA LEU A 23 6.98 0.50 -29.27
C LEU A 23 7.22 -0.74 -28.41
N GLY A 24 8.47 -0.95 -27.95
CA GLY A 24 8.81 -2.05 -27.05
C GLY A 24 8.05 -1.98 -25.73
N GLY A 25 7.95 -0.80 -25.12
CA GLY A 25 7.15 -0.57 -23.91
C GLY A 25 5.66 -0.85 -24.13
N ALA A 26 5.09 -0.42 -25.26
CA ALA A 26 3.71 -0.70 -25.62
C ALA A 26 3.44 -2.20 -25.77
N VAL A 27 4.36 -2.94 -26.41
CA VAL A 27 4.25 -4.41 -26.52
C VAL A 27 4.25 -5.07 -25.14
N VAL A 28 5.10 -4.65 -24.21
CA VAL A 28 5.13 -5.21 -22.85
C VAL A 28 3.83 -4.94 -22.09
N ILE A 29 3.32 -3.71 -22.16
CA ILE A 29 2.12 -3.28 -21.42
C ILE A 29 0.85 -3.88 -22.03
N TYR A 30 0.60 -3.63 -23.32
CA TYR A 30 -0.62 -4.06 -23.99
C TYR A 30 -0.62 -5.54 -24.35
N GLY A 31 0.56 -6.15 -24.46
CA GLY A 31 0.71 -7.60 -24.60
C GLY A 31 0.59 -8.37 -23.29
N GLY A 32 0.47 -7.69 -22.14
CA GLY A 32 0.35 -8.36 -20.83
C GLY A 32 1.60 -9.16 -20.42
N LEU A 33 2.78 -8.80 -20.96
CA LEU A 33 4.03 -9.52 -20.70
C LEU A 33 4.60 -9.24 -19.29
N TYR A 34 4.12 -8.18 -18.64
CA TYR A 34 4.49 -7.83 -17.28
C TYR A 34 3.51 -8.43 -16.27
N ASP A 35 3.98 -9.38 -15.46
CA ASP A 35 3.18 -10.00 -14.41
C ASP A 35 2.95 -9.01 -13.25
N VAL A 36 1.67 -8.70 -12.99
CA VAL A 36 1.24 -7.76 -11.95
C VAL A 36 0.82 -8.47 -10.65
N ALA A 37 0.93 -9.80 -10.58
CA ALA A 37 0.59 -10.54 -9.37
C ALA A 37 1.51 -10.13 -8.20
N ALA A 38 0.91 -9.83 -7.04
CA ALA A 38 1.66 -9.45 -5.83
C ALA A 38 2.59 -10.58 -5.33
N THR A 39 2.34 -11.83 -5.75
CA THR A 39 3.16 -13.01 -5.47
C THR A 39 4.48 -13.04 -6.26
N ARG A 40 4.68 -12.12 -7.23
CA ARG A 40 5.92 -11.98 -7.99
C ARG A 40 6.57 -10.64 -7.69
N GLN A 41 7.88 -10.67 -7.52
CA GLN A 41 8.70 -9.46 -7.42
C GLN A 41 8.76 -8.73 -8.76
N HIS A 42 8.93 -7.41 -8.68
CA HIS A 42 9.35 -6.63 -9.84
C HIS A 42 10.59 -7.25 -10.47
N TRP A 43 10.77 -7.09 -11.79
CA TRP A 43 12.05 -7.40 -12.41
C TRP A 43 13.19 -6.69 -11.68
N GLN A 44 14.36 -7.32 -11.59
CA GLN A 44 15.48 -6.80 -10.79
C GLN A 44 15.82 -5.34 -11.10
N ILE A 45 15.76 -4.95 -12.38
CA ILE A 45 16.02 -3.57 -12.80
C ILE A 45 14.97 -2.58 -12.28
N THR A 46 13.69 -2.96 -12.34
CA THR A 46 12.57 -2.17 -11.84
C THR A 46 12.62 -2.07 -10.32
N HIS A 47 12.85 -3.19 -9.62
CA HIS A 47 13.03 -3.23 -8.18
C HIS A 47 14.15 -2.28 -7.73
N SER A 48 15.33 -2.40 -8.35
CA SER A 48 16.51 -1.60 -7.97
C SER A 48 16.27 -0.11 -8.22
N ALA A 49 15.66 0.26 -9.34
CA ALA A 49 15.32 1.65 -9.66
C ALA A 49 14.33 2.24 -8.65
N LEU A 50 13.27 1.51 -8.31
CA LEU A 50 12.28 1.92 -7.32
C LEU A 50 12.90 2.04 -5.93
N GLU A 51 13.75 1.10 -5.52
CA GLU A 51 14.44 1.13 -4.23
C GLU A 51 15.34 2.36 -4.10
N VAL A 52 16.16 2.65 -5.11
CA VAL A 52 17.04 3.82 -5.12
C VAL A 52 16.21 5.11 -5.07
N ALA A 53 15.17 5.22 -5.91
CA ALA A 53 14.29 6.38 -5.92
C ALA A 53 13.63 6.60 -4.55
N MET A 54 13.15 5.52 -3.93
CA MET A 54 12.52 5.53 -2.60
C MET A 54 13.50 5.98 -1.52
N ARG A 55 14.70 5.37 -1.43
CA ARG A 55 15.72 5.76 -0.44
C ARG A 55 16.17 7.22 -0.58
N GLN A 56 16.42 7.69 -1.80
CA GLN A 56 16.82 9.09 -2.04
C GLN A 56 15.68 10.06 -1.73
N SER A 57 14.45 9.70 -2.09
CA SER A 57 13.25 10.48 -1.80
C SER A 57 13.03 10.67 -0.29
N VAL A 58 13.17 9.58 0.48
CA VAL A 58 13.03 9.59 1.94
C VAL A 58 14.13 10.45 2.58
N ARG A 59 15.40 10.23 2.23
CA ARG A 59 16.54 11.02 2.71
C ARG A 59 16.32 12.52 2.51
N LEU A 60 15.94 12.90 1.30
CA LEU A 60 15.71 14.29 0.95
C LEU A 60 14.58 14.90 1.79
N ARG A 61 13.47 14.20 2.00
CA ARG A 61 12.30 14.74 2.69
C ARG A 61 12.40 14.71 4.21
N ALA A 62 13.15 13.74 4.75
CA ALA A 62 13.38 13.60 6.19
C ALA A 62 14.47 14.55 6.74
N ARG A 63 15.19 15.28 5.87
CA ARG A 63 16.37 16.09 6.26
C ARG A 63 16.08 17.18 7.30
N HIS A 64 14.84 17.68 7.35
CA HIS A 64 14.43 18.78 8.24
C HIS A 64 13.57 18.32 9.43
N ILE A 65 13.51 17.00 9.68
CA ILE A 65 12.69 16.46 10.77
C ILE A 65 13.50 16.43 12.06
N ASP A 66 13.13 17.22 13.05
CA ASP A 66 13.81 17.20 14.34
C ASP A 66 13.39 15.95 15.13
N VAL A 67 14.37 15.12 15.48
CA VAL A 67 14.15 13.87 16.22
C VAL A 67 14.17 14.21 17.71
N PRO A 68 13.05 14.05 18.44
CA PRO A 68 13.05 14.27 19.88
C PRO A 68 13.90 13.20 20.60
N PRO A 69 14.35 13.45 21.84
CA PRO A 69 15.02 12.42 22.63
C PRO A 69 14.14 11.17 22.79
N LEU A 70 14.64 10.01 22.35
CA LEU A 70 13.88 8.75 22.30
C LEU A 70 14.04 7.87 23.56
N ALA A 71 14.61 8.41 24.63
CA ALA A 71 14.91 7.67 25.86
C ALA A 71 13.78 7.66 26.90
N ASP A 72 12.67 8.37 26.65
CA ASP A 72 11.52 8.38 27.57
C ASP A 72 10.78 7.03 27.54
N GLU A 73 10.79 6.32 28.67
CA GLU A 73 10.08 5.06 28.84
C GLU A 73 8.58 5.19 28.61
N ARG A 74 7.96 6.31 29.02
CA ARG A 74 6.53 6.53 28.80
C ARG A 74 6.22 6.65 27.31
N MET A 75 7.13 7.25 26.53
CA MET A 75 7.02 7.30 25.08
C MET A 75 7.11 5.90 24.47
N ALA A 76 8.04 5.07 24.95
CA ALA A 76 8.18 3.68 24.51
C ALA A 76 6.91 2.85 24.79
N LEU A 77 6.33 2.97 25.98
CA LEU A 77 5.09 2.25 26.34
C LEU A 77 3.89 2.68 25.48
N ARG A 78 3.71 3.97 25.23
CA ARG A 78 2.66 4.45 24.30
C ARG A 78 2.89 3.95 22.88
N GLY A 79 4.14 3.97 22.43
CA GLY A 79 4.54 3.45 21.12
C GLY A 79 4.26 1.96 20.96
N ALA A 80 4.48 1.14 21.99
CA ALA A 80 4.27 -0.30 21.95
C ALA A 80 2.80 -0.68 21.70
N ALA A 81 1.85 0.03 22.34
CA ALA A 81 0.42 -0.20 22.10
C ALA A 81 0.04 0.12 20.64
N CYS A 82 0.51 1.26 20.12
CA CYS A 82 0.29 1.64 18.73
C CYS A 82 0.92 0.65 17.75
N PHE A 83 2.15 0.21 18.01
CA PHE A 83 2.88 -0.75 17.18
C PHE A 83 2.12 -2.07 17.08
N ARG A 84 1.65 -2.60 18.21
CA ARG A 84 0.84 -3.82 18.25
C ARG A 84 -0.42 -3.70 17.40
N ASP A 85 -1.12 -2.57 17.52
CA ASP A 85 -2.43 -2.41 16.89
C ASP A 85 -2.34 -2.08 15.39
N LYS A 86 -1.23 -1.48 14.93
CA LYS A 86 -1.11 -0.95 13.54
C LYS A 86 -0.02 -1.60 12.70
N CYS A 87 1.06 -2.08 13.31
CA CYS A 87 2.26 -2.52 12.58
C CYS A 87 2.42 -4.05 12.57
N VAL A 88 2.04 -4.72 13.66
CA VAL A 88 2.29 -6.17 13.84
C VAL A 88 1.61 -7.02 12.77
N GLN A 89 0.43 -6.61 12.29
CA GLN A 89 -0.29 -7.34 11.25
C GLN A 89 0.56 -7.57 10.00
N CYS A 90 1.35 -6.58 9.58
CA CYS A 90 2.19 -6.69 8.38
C CYS A 90 3.65 -7.03 8.69
N HIS A 91 4.23 -6.48 9.76
CA HIS A 91 5.66 -6.58 10.05
C HIS A 91 6.03 -7.64 11.09
N GLY A 92 5.05 -8.21 11.80
CA GLY A 92 5.31 -9.05 12.97
C GLY A 92 5.87 -8.24 14.15
N ALA A 93 6.52 -8.93 15.09
CA ALA A 93 7.16 -8.37 16.27
C ALA A 93 8.34 -9.27 16.71
N PRO A 94 9.18 -8.87 17.69
CA PRO A 94 10.15 -9.80 18.27
C PRO A 94 9.48 -11.10 18.72
N GLY A 95 9.88 -12.23 18.11
CA GLY A 95 9.28 -13.55 18.37
C GLY A 95 7.90 -13.79 17.70
N VAL A 96 7.41 -12.86 16.88
CA VAL A 96 6.12 -12.95 16.19
C VAL A 96 6.34 -12.81 14.69
N ALA A 97 6.02 -13.86 13.94
CA ALA A 97 6.11 -13.85 12.48
C ALA A 97 5.07 -12.90 11.85
N GLN A 98 5.31 -12.53 10.59
CA GLN A 98 4.34 -11.76 9.80
C GLN A 98 3.08 -12.58 9.55
N SER A 99 1.92 -11.93 9.53
CA SER A 99 0.67 -12.60 9.10
C SER A 99 0.65 -12.81 7.58
N ASP A 100 -0.31 -13.61 7.10
CA ASP A 100 -0.53 -13.85 5.66
C ASP A 100 -0.72 -12.56 4.86
N ILE A 101 -1.28 -11.51 5.47
CA ILE A 101 -1.38 -10.19 4.83
C ILE A 101 0.01 -9.64 4.55
N GLY A 102 0.91 -9.68 5.53
CA GLY A 102 2.29 -9.24 5.36
C GLY A 102 3.04 -10.06 4.30
N LEU A 103 2.85 -11.38 4.29
CA LEU A 103 3.48 -12.28 3.31
C LEU A 103 2.96 -12.05 1.88
N GLY A 104 1.73 -11.55 1.71
CA GLY A 104 1.12 -11.25 0.42
C GLY A 104 1.42 -9.85 -0.14
N LEU A 105 2.15 -8.99 0.58
CA LEU A 105 2.48 -7.64 0.13
C LEU A 105 3.71 -7.60 -0.78
N GLN A 106 3.72 -6.60 -1.67
CA GLN A 106 4.80 -6.35 -2.62
C GLN A 106 5.25 -4.87 -2.52
N PRO A 107 6.50 -4.57 -2.12
CA PRO A 107 7.49 -5.47 -1.52
C PRO A 107 7.00 -6.11 -0.23
N GLN A 108 7.51 -7.32 0.03
CA GLN A 108 7.25 -8.00 1.29
C GLN A 108 7.87 -7.15 2.42
N PRO A 109 7.08 -6.71 3.42
CA PRO A 109 7.62 -5.97 4.54
C PRO A 109 8.71 -6.79 5.24
N GLY A 110 9.82 -6.15 5.59
CA GLY A 110 10.82 -6.79 6.45
C GLY A 110 10.40 -6.76 7.92
N PRO A 111 11.03 -7.58 8.78
CA PRO A 111 10.91 -7.40 10.22
C PRO A 111 11.43 -6.00 10.61
N LEU A 112 10.88 -5.39 11.65
CA LEU A 112 11.28 -4.04 12.07
C LEU A 112 12.39 -4.03 13.13
N VAL A 113 12.84 -5.22 13.57
CA VAL A 113 13.85 -5.37 14.62
C VAL A 113 15.23 -4.88 14.20
N ASP A 114 15.53 -4.92 12.91
CA ASP A 114 16.78 -4.50 12.28
C ASP A 114 16.66 -3.13 11.56
N ALA A 115 15.49 -2.48 11.62
CA ALA A 115 15.23 -1.24 10.89
C ALA A 115 16.26 -0.14 11.20
N LYS A 116 16.74 -0.09 12.44
CA LYS A 116 17.78 0.87 12.89
C LYS A 116 19.15 0.65 12.23
N LEU A 117 19.42 -0.52 11.66
CA LEU A 117 20.65 -0.78 10.90
C LEU A 117 20.65 -0.11 9.53
N HIS A 118 19.46 0.14 8.98
CA HIS A 118 19.29 0.60 7.60
C HIS A 118 18.69 2.00 7.47
N TRP A 119 18.11 2.54 8.55
CA TRP A 119 17.37 3.79 8.55
C TRP A 119 17.64 4.66 9.77
N GLN A 120 17.69 5.97 9.57
CA GLN A 120 17.75 6.98 10.62
C GLN A 120 16.36 7.21 11.24
N PRO A 121 16.24 7.60 12.52
CA PRO A 121 14.94 7.85 13.16
C PRO A 121 14.05 8.86 12.41
N ARG A 122 14.66 9.92 11.84
CA ARG A 122 13.96 10.91 11.00
C ARG A 122 13.35 10.29 9.74
N GLU A 123 14.03 9.33 9.14
CA GLU A 123 13.59 8.65 7.91
C GLU A 123 12.47 7.68 8.24
N LEU A 124 12.61 6.90 9.33
CA LEU A 124 11.55 6.03 9.84
C LEU A 124 10.29 6.83 10.15
N TYR A 125 10.43 7.99 10.81
CA TYR A 125 9.30 8.88 11.06
C TYR A 125 8.62 9.33 9.76
N TRP A 126 9.40 9.76 8.76
CA TRP A 126 8.84 10.19 7.48
C TRP A 126 8.10 9.05 6.75
N VAL A 127 8.70 7.86 6.72
CA VAL A 127 8.14 6.66 6.09
C VAL A 127 6.87 6.20 6.80
N VAL A 128 6.85 6.17 8.14
CA VAL A 128 5.63 5.84 8.89
C VAL A 128 4.55 6.89 8.65
N ARG A 129 4.87 8.18 8.76
CA ARG A 129 3.87 9.24 8.58
C ARG A 129 3.20 9.19 7.20
N HIS A 130 3.97 9.04 6.12
CA HIS A 130 3.45 9.19 4.75
C HIS A 130 3.23 7.86 4.01
N GLY A 131 3.69 6.73 4.55
CA GLY A 131 3.72 5.46 3.84
C GLY A 131 4.67 5.48 2.64
N LEU A 132 4.58 4.43 1.80
CA LEU A 132 5.37 4.32 0.58
C LEU A 132 4.44 4.05 -0.61
N LYS A 133 4.46 4.95 -1.60
CA LYS A 133 3.66 4.81 -2.81
C LYS A 133 3.98 3.49 -3.53
N MET A 134 2.95 2.90 -4.13
CA MET A 134 3.05 1.63 -4.86
C MET A 134 3.51 0.45 -3.98
N THR A 135 3.22 0.49 -2.69
CA THR A 135 3.44 -0.60 -1.74
C THR A 135 2.19 -0.84 -0.91
N GLY A 136 2.17 -1.92 -0.12
CA GLY A 136 1.14 -2.15 0.89
C GLY A 136 1.25 -1.28 2.15
N MET A 137 2.27 -0.42 2.27
CA MET A 137 2.47 0.42 3.46
C MET A 137 1.64 1.72 3.35
N PRO A 138 0.56 1.88 4.15
CA PRO A 138 -0.31 3.04 4.07
C PRO A 138 0.34 4.28 4.73
N ALA A 139 -0.22 5.45 4.43
CA ALA A 139 0.09 6.68 5.16
C ALA A 139 -0.60 6.69 6.53
N TRP A 140 0.19 6.83 7.59
CA TRP A 140 -0.32 6.81 8.95
C TRP A 140 -0.67 8.21 9.49
N GLU A 141 -0.36 9.29 8.78
CA GLU A 141 -0.67 10.68 9.18
C GLU A 141 -2.18 10.96 9.39
N TYR A 142 -3.06 10.14 8.82
CA TYR A 142 -4.52 10.23 9.00
C TYR A 142 -5.06 9.39 10.16
N ARG A 143 -4.20 8.57 10.78
CA ARG A 143 -4.57 7.51 11.74
C ARG A 143 -3.74 7.54 13.03
N LEU A 144 -2.58 8.18 13.01
CA LEU A 144 -1.76 8.47 14.18
C LEU A 144 -2.01 9.90 14.65
N ALA A 145 -1.85 10.12 15.95
CA ALA A 145 -2.30 11.31 16.66
C ALA A 145 -1.37 12.53 16.47
N ASP A 146 -0.65 12.64 15.36
CA ASP A 146 0.16 13.80 14.99
C ASP A 146 -0.64 14.96 14.36
N GLY A 147 -1.98 14.90 14.44
CA GLY A 147 -2.81 16.07 14.68
C GLY A 147 -3.15 17.01 13.51
N THR A 148 -2.91 16.64 12.24
CA THR A 148 -3.23 17.55 11.12
C THR A 148 -3.91 16.92 9.89
N GLY A 149 -4.33 15.66 9.93
CA GLY A 149 -5.03 15.02 8.80
C GLY A 149 -6.54 14.94 9.02
N PRO A 150 -7.40 15.28 8.03
CA PRO A 150 -8.80 14.84 8.08
C PRO A 150 -8.81 13.32 8.13
N ALA A 151 -9.71 12.73 8.92
CA ALA A 151 -9.88 11.28 8.93
C ALA A 151 -10.25 10.81 7.51
N ALA A 152 -9.26 10.33 6.76
CA ALA A 152 -9.46 9.79 5.44
C ALA A 152 -10.15 8.43 5.59
N TYR A 153 -11.48 8.47 5.61
CA TYR A 153 -12.31 7.27 5.62
C TYR A 153 -12.32 6.68 4.21
N VAL A 154 -11.51 5.64 3.99
CA VAL A 154 -11.60 4.76 2.81
C VAL A 154 -12.99 4.10 2.72
N GLY A 155 -13.67 3.97 3.88
CA GLY A 155 -15.10 3.69 4.00
C GLY A 155 -15.63 4.19 5.35
N PRO A 156 -16.96 4.36 5.48
CA PRO A 156 -17.58 4.72 6.76
C PRO A 156 -17.22 3.68 7.82
N PRO A 157 -17.01 4.08 9.09
CA PRO A 157 -16.58 3.16 10.13
C PRO A 157 -17.64 2.07 10.35
N LEU A 158 -17.29 0.86 10.77
CA LEU A 158 -18.26 -0.25 10.84
C LEU A 158 -19.02 -0.35 12.17
N ASP A 159 -18.79 0.58 13.10
CA ASP A 159 -19.61 0.69 14.31
C ASP A 159 -21.07 0.94 13.95
N GLY A 160 -21.97 0.30 14.70
CA GLY A 160 -23.41 0.33 14.43
C GLY A 160 -23.84 -0.21 13.08
N PHE A 161 -23.01 -0.99 12.37
CA PHE A 161 -23.34 -1.49 11.03
C PHE A 161 -24.69 -2.20 10.97
N GLY A 162 -25.04 -3.00 11.99
CA GLY A 162 -26.31 -3.71 12.07
C GLY A 162 -27.54 -2.80 12.11
N LYS A 163 -27.38 -1.51 12.44
CA LYS A 163 -28.45 -0.50 12.41
C LYS A 163 -28.62 0.18 11.05
N ARG A 164 -27.72 -0.07 10.10
CA ARG A 164 -27.80 0.52 8.76
C ARG A 164 -28.94 -0.10 7.99
N GLU A 165 -29.66 0.71 7.23
CA GLU A 165 -30.70 0.21 6.34
C GLU A 165 -30.14 -0.26 4.99
N ILE A 166 -29.04 0.35 4.53
CA ILE A 166 -28.48 0.13 3.20
C ILE A 166 -26.98 -0.19 3.26
N ILE A 167 -26.57 -1.26 2.57
CA ILE A 167 -25.20 -1.69 2.33
C ILE A 167 -24.67 -0.99 1.07
N ALA A 168 -23.53 -0.31 1.20
CA ALA A 168 -22.80 0.37 0.11
C ALA A 168 -23.63 1.36 -0.75
N GLY A 169 -24.79 1.78 -0.25
CA GLY A 169 -25.75 2.64 -0.95
C GLY A 169 -26.62 1.93 -1.99
N VAL A 170 -26.60 0.59 -2.07
CA VAL A 170 -27.21 -0.17 -3.18
C VAL A 170 -28.09 -1.34 -2.76
N LEU A 171 -27.84 -1.98 -1.61
CA LEU A 171 -28.60 -3.15 -1.16
C LEU A 171 -29.24 -2.92 0.21
N PRO A 172 -30.48 -3.40 0.47
CA PRO A 172 -31.02 -3.47 1.82
C PRO A 172 -30.11 -4.30 2.74
N ASN A 173 -29.95 -3.87 3.99
CA ASN A 173 -29.11 -4.57 4.96
C ASN A 173 -29.78 -5.86 5.44
N SER A 174 -29.27 -7.00 4.97
CA SER A 174 -29.61 -8.34 5.41
C SER A 174 -28.37 -9.23 5.36
N PRO A 175 -28.30 -10.32 6.14
CA PRO A 175 -27.17 -11.26 6.09
C PRO A 175 -26.88 -11.77 4.67
N ASP A 176 -27.92 -12.13 3.91
CA ASP A 176 -27.76 -12.64 2.54
C ASP A 176 -27.22 -11.57 1.58
N ASN A 177 -27.70 -10.33 1.68
CA ASN A 177 -27.20 -9.22 0.86
C ASN A 177 -25.78 -8.83 1.24
N LEU A 178 -25.42 -8.99 2.52
CA LEU A 178 -24.09 -8.71 3.02
C LEU A 178 -23.09 -9.80 2.59
N GLU A 179 -23.47 -11.08 2.65
CA GLU A 179 -22.70 -12.18 2.06
C GLU A 179 -22.48 -11.91 0.57
N ARG A 180 -23.54 -11.59 -0.18
CA ARG A 180 -23.46 -11.28 -1.61
C ARG A 180 -22.55 -10.08 -1.89
N TRP A 181 -22.65 -9.02 -1.09
CA TRP A 181 -21.79 -7.84 -1.18
C TRP A 181 -20.32 -8.20 -0.98
N LEU A 182 -20.00 -8.98 0.05
CA LEU A 182 -18.62 -9.36 0.40
C LEU A 182 -17.96 -10.27 -0.66
N VAL A 183 -18.74 -11.09 -1.37
CA VAL A 183 -18.24 -12.04 -2.39
C VAL A 183 -18.21 -11.44 -3.80
N HIS A 184 -19.02 -10.41 -4.07
CA HIS A 184 -19.28 -9.89 -5.41
C HIS A 184 -19.37 -8.35 -5.47
N THR A 185 -18.40 -7.64 -4.88
CA THR A 185 -18.44 -6.18 -4.72
C THR A 185 -18.53 -5.44 -6.06
N GLN A 186 -17.73 -5.85 -7.05
CA GLN A 186 -17.61 -5.17 -8.34
C GLN A 186 -18.78 -5.45 -9.28
N SER A 187 -19.46 -6.59 -9.13
CA SER A 187 -20.68 -6.88 -9.92
C SER A 187 -21.92 -6.22 -9.33
N ILE A 188 -21.99 -6.05 -8.00
CA ILE A 188 -23.10 -5.35 -7.34
C ILE A 188 -23.00 -3.84 -7.51
N LYS A 189 -21.80 -3.26 -7.34
CA LYS A 189 -21.58 -1.82 -7.53
C LYS A 189 -20.31 -1.59 -8.37
N PRO A 190 -20.43 -1.63 -9.71
CA PRO A 190 -19.31 -1.39 -10.60
C PRO A 190 -18.61 -0.06 -10.29
N GLY A 191 -17.29 -0.08 -10.14
CA GLY A 191 -16.48 1.11 -9.83
C GLY A 191 -16.49 1.52 -8.35
N THR A 192 -17.01 0.69 -7.45
CA THR A 192 -16.80 0.88 -6.00
C THR A 192 -15.32 0.78 -5.64
N ALA A 193 -14.88 1.55 -4.64
CA ALA A 193 -13.49 1.53 -4.16
C ALA A 193 -13.10 0.22 -3.45
N MET A 194 -14.09 -0.56 -2.97
CA MET A 194 -13.86 -1.86 -2.35
C MET A 194 -13.59 -2.91 -3.45
N PRO A 195 -12.39 -3.51 -3.53
CA PRO A 195 -12.07 -4.48 -4.57
C PRO A 195 -12.85 -5.79 -4.38
N GLU A 196 -12.78 -6.68 -5.38
CA GLU A 196 -13.25 -8.05 -5.19
C GLU A 196 -12.28 -8.79 -4.28
N LEU A 197 -12.75 -9.16 -3.09
CA LEU A 197 -11.88 -9.67 -2.03
C LEU A 197 -11.59 -11.17 -2.17
N GLY A 198 -12.33 -11.89 -3.02
CA GLY A 198 -12.17 -13.33 -3.22
C GLY A 198 -12.46 -14.14 -1.95
N VAL A 199 -13.30 -13.60 -1.05
CA VAL A 199 -13.68 -14.26 0.20
C VAL A 199 -14.48 -15.52 -0.12
N ALA A 200 -14.12 -16.66 0.48
CA ALA A 200 -14.90 -17.87 0.32
C ALA A 200 -16.33 -17.66 0.85
N PRO A 201 -17.38 -18.23 0.23
CA PRO A 201 -18.77 -18.00 0.65
C PRO A 201 -19.02 -18.27 2.13
N ARG A 202 -18.35 -19.29 2.69
CA ARG A 202 -18.40 -19.60 4.12
C ARG A 202 -17.90 -18.43 4.98
N ASP A 203 -16.72 -17.90 4.67
CA ASP A 203 -16.12 -16.83 5.47
C ASP A 203 -16.90 -15.52 5.30
N ALA A 204 -17.45 -15.27 4.10
CA ALA A 204 -18.33 -14.14 3.86
C ALA A 204 -19.61 -14.19 4.71
N ARG A 205 -20.18 -15.39 4.91
CA ARG A 205 -21.32 -15.60 5.80
C ARG A 205 -20.95 -15.35 7.26
N ASP A 206 -19.81 -15.86 7.72
CA ASP A 206 -19.34 -15.65 9.09
C ASP A 206 -19.06 -14.16 9.37
N MET A 207 -18.46 -13.45 8.39
CA MET A 207 -18.27 -12.00 8.44
C MET A 207 -19.61 -11.25 8.46
N ALA A 208 -20.57 -11.64 7.63
CA ALA A 208 -21.89 -11.02 7.59
C ALA A 208 -22.63 -11.19 8.93
N ALA A 209 -22.57 -12.40 9.51
CA ALA A 209 -23.13 -12.70 10.82
C ALA A 209 -22.53 -11.82 11.92
N PHE A 210 -21.21 -11.59 11.89
CA PHE A 210 -20.58 -10.65 12.82
C PHE A 210 -21.04 -9.21 12.61
N LEU A 211 -21.03 -8.71 11.37
CA LEU A 211 -21.35 -7.32 11.06
C LEU A 211 -22.78 -6.91 11.45
N VAL A 212 -23.76 -7.81 11.35
CA VAL A 212 -25.14 -7.52 11.79
C VAL A 212 -25.28 -7.44 13.32
N THR A 213 -24.30 -7.92 14.09
CA THR A 213 -24.29 -7.79 15.56
C THR A 213 -23.77 -6.44 16.04
N LEU A 214 -23.09 -5.67 15.17
CA LEU A 214 -22.51 -4.38 15.52
C LEU A 214 -23.61 -3.33 15.73
N ARG A 215 -23.72 -2.81 16.95
CA ARG A 215 -24.71 -1.80 17.37
C ARG A 215 -24.08 -0.48 17.73
#